data_AF-A0A143T059-F1
#
_entry.id   AF-A0A143T059-F1
#
_cell.length_a   1.000
_cell.length_b   1.000
_cell.length_c   1.000
_cell.angle_alpha   90.00
_cell.angle_beta   90.00
_cell.angle_gamma   90.00
#
_symmetry.space_group_name_H-M   'P 1'
#
loop_
_entity.id
_entity.type
_entity.pdbx_description
1 polymer ?
#
loop_
_entity_poly.entity_id
_entity_poly.type
_entity_poly.pdbx_seq_one_letter_code
_entity_poly.pdbx_strand_id
1 'polypeptide(L)'
;MVVNAGTTGLPMNTNDADAAFTTTEIHRSDDISAFTPLTSLAEKQSEVGLRLLNNALPDDFPNQVERGTAGDARTHLALGEAIRRIVSNERGSTIRDALLLGATWDQVAAALDTTLDAVADELRVWAEAQRTLNHNLLATNPDNRIGLDDAAYGETMRLVAVALEVAE
;
A
#
# COMPACT_ATOMS: atom_id res chain seq x y z
N MET A 1 -42.54 -28.58 -5.56
CA MET A 1 -41.21 -28.75 -6.19
C MET A 1 -40.46 -27.44 -5.97
N VAL A 2 -39.64 -27.41 -4.92
CA VAL A 2 -38.83 -26.27 -4.51
C VAL A 2 -37.54 -26.33 -5.31
N VAL A 3 -37.19 -25.26 -6.01
CA VAL A 3 -35.83 -25.07 -6.52
C VAL A 3 -35.33 -23.76 -5.94
N ASN A 4 -34.25 -23.91 -5.18
CA ASN A 4 -33.64 -22.96 -4.28
C ASN A 4 -32.88 -21.90 -5.10
N ALA A 5 -33.19 -20.62 -4.89
CA ALA A 5 -32.41 -19.52 -5.44
C ALA A 5 -31.12 -19.40 -4.64
N GLY A 6 -30.02 -19.87 -5.23
CA GLY A 6 -28.68 -19.71 -4.69
C GLY A 6 -28.32 -18.23 -4.62
N THR A 7 -28.15 -17.75 -3.40
CA THR A 7 -27.63 -16.46 -2.98
C THR A 7 -26.40 -16.05 -3.79
N THR A 8 -26.60 -15.12 -4.72
CA THR A 8 -25.58 -14.18 -5.15
C THR A 8 -25.06 -13.45 -3.91
N GLY A 9 -23.78 -13.64 -3.60
CA GLY A 9 -23.10 -12.95 -2.50
C GLY A 9 -23.30 -11.46 -2.64
N LEU A 10 -24.11 -10.89 -1.73
CA LEU A 10 -24.18 -9.46 -1.51
C LEU A 10 -22.77 -8.98 -1.17
N PRO A 11 -22.35 -7.79 -1.63
CA PRO A 11 -21.08 -7.22 -1.18
C PRO A 11 -21.11 -7.14 0.35
N MET A 12 -20.13 -7.78 0.98
CA MET A 12 -19.92 -7.71 2.43
C MET A 12 -19.91 -6.23 2.81
N ASN A 13 -20.79 -5.83 3.72
CA ASN A 13 -20.82 -4.48 4.26
C ASN A 13 -19.42 -4.14 4.77
N THR A 14 -18.89 -2.96 4.43
CA THR A 14 -17.53 -2.54 4.84
C THR A 14 -17.33 -2.67 6.34
N ASN A 15 -18.38 -2.42 7.14
CA ASN A 15 -18.36 -2.59 8.60
C ASN A 15 -18.17 -4.04 9.06
N ASP A 16 -18.69 -5.03 8.33
CA ASP A 16 -18.54 -6.45 8.66
C ASP A 16 -17.17 -6.99 8.24
N ALA A 17 -16.63 -6.46 7.13
CA ALA A 17 -15.28 -6.77 6.66
C ALA A 17 -14.20 -6.19 7.60
N ASP A 18 -14.41 -4.97 8.10
CA ASP A 18 -13.52 -4.32 9.07
C ASP A 18 -13.51 -5.07 10.42
N ALA A 19 -14.69 -5.49 10.92
CA ALA A 19 -14.79 -6.28 12.15
C ALA A 19 -14.19 -7.69 12.04
N ALA A 20 -14.26 -8.33 10.87
CA ALA A 20 -13.58 -9.60 10.63
C ALA A 20 -12.05 -9.43 10.55
N PHE A 21 -11.58 -8.33 9.96
CA PHE A 21 -10.15 -8.06 9.85
C PHE A 21 -9.50 -7.77 11.20
N THR A 22 -10.13 -7.00 12.09
CA THR A 22 -9.57 -6.68 13.42
C THR A 22 -9.27 -7.93 14.25
N THR A 23 -10.10 -8.97 14.13
CA THR A 23 -9.97 -10.23 14.89
C THR A 23 -9.10 -11.29 14.21
N THR A 24 -8.68 -11.09 12.96
CA THR A 24 -7.87 -12.06 12.22
C THR A 24 -6.45 -12.17 12.80
N GLU A 25 -5.94 -13.39 12.97
CA GLU A 25 -4.55 -13.60 13.36
C GLU A 25 -3.62 -13.41 12.15
N ILE A 26 -2.60 -12.56 12.28
CA ILE A 26 -1.69 -12.21 11.18
C ILE A 26 -0.28 -12.64 11.58
N HIS A 27 0.30 -13.57 10.82
CA HIS A 27 1.63 -14.10 11.11
C HIS A 27 2.68 -13.59 10.13
N ARG A 28 2.28 -13.28 8.90
CA ARG A 28 3.12 -12.74 7.83
C ARG A 28 2.35 -11.72 7.01
N SER A 29 3.06 -10.88 6.26
CA SER A 29 2.46 -9.87 5.37
C SER A 29 1.48 -10.48 4.36
N ASP A 30 1.75 -11.71 3.91
CA ASP A 30 0.98 -12.37 2.85
C ASP A 30 -0.35 -12.95 3.36
N ASP A 31 -0.60 -12.92 4.67
CA ASP A 31 -1.91 -13.26 5.24
C ASP A 31 -2.92 -12.11 5.05
N ILE A 32 -2.46 -10.94 4.62
CA ILE A 32 -3.26 -9.74 4.40
C ILE A 32 -3.72 -9.70 2.94
N SER A 33 -5.02 -9.49 2.73
CA SER A 33 -5.58 -9.31 1.39
C SER A 33 -4.98 -8.07 0.72
N ALA A 34 -4.66 -8.17 -0.58
CA ALA A 34 -4.21 -7.03 -1.38
C ALA A 34 -5.24 -5.89 -1.45
N PHE A 35 -6.50 -6.16 -1.08
CA PHE A 35 -7.59 -5.18 -1.05
C PHE A 35 -7.87 -4.62 0.34
N THR A 36 -7.13 -5.01 1.38
CA THR A 36 -7.32 -4.46 2.72
C THR A 36 -6.93 -2.96 2.71
N PRO A 37 -7.82 -2.05 3.14
CA PRO A 37 -7.51 -0.63 3.17
C PRO A 37 -6.31 -0.31 4.05
N LEU A 38 -5.47 0.63 3.60
CA LEU A 38 -4.29 1.07 4.34
C LEU A 38 -4.64 1.60 5.74
N THR A 39 -5.80 2.26 5.87
CA THR A 39 -6.32 2.75 7.15
C THR A 39 -6.56 1.62 8.14
N SER A 40 -7.22 0.54 7.71
CA SER A 40 -7.48 -0.62 8.56
C SER A 40 -6.17 -1.32 8.99
N LEU A 41 -5.15 -1.35 8.12
CA LEU A 41 -3.82 -1.85 8.48
C LEU A 41 -3.15 -0.99 9.55
N ALA A 42 -3.18 0.34 9.37
CA ALA A 42 -2.55 1.29 10.28
C ALA A 42 -3.25 1.32 11.66
N GLU A 43 -4.59 1.23 11.68
CA GLU A 43 -5.38 1.12 12.91
C GLU A 43 -4.99 -0.12 13.70
N LYS A 44 -5.04 -1.29 13.06
CA LYS A 44 -4.67 -2.56 13.71
C LYS A 44 -3.21 -2.57 14.17
N GLN A 45 -2.29 -2.01 13.36
CA GLN A 45 -0.89 -1.88 13.74
C GLN A 45 -0.75 -1.01 15.01
N SER A 46 -1.49 0.10 15.08
CA SER A 46 -1.47 1.01 16.23
C SER A 46 -2.00 0.35 17.50
N GLU A 47 -3.09 -0.42 17.40
CA GLU A 47 -3.66 -1.16 18.54
C GLU A 47 -2.67 -2.20 19.09
N VAL A 48 -2.08 -3.00 18.21
CA VAL A 48 -1.08 -4.00 18.59
C VAL A 48 0.18 -3.34 19.15
N GLY A 49 0.61 -2.23 18.55
CA GLY A 49 1.73 -1.41 19.02
C GLY A 49 1.50 -0.85 20.42
N LEU A 50 0.28 -0.41 20.73
CA LEU A 50 -0.08 0.06 22.07
C LEU A 50 0.05 -1.04 23.13
N ARG A 51 -0.40 -2.27 22.82
CA ARG A 51 -0.20 -3.42 23.72
C ARG A 51 1.28 -3.69 23.98
N LEU A 52 2.12 -3.63 22.94
CA LEU A 52 3.57 -3.79 23.10
C LEU A 52 4.20 -2.67 23.94
N LEU A 53 3.80 -1.42 23.73
CA LEU A 53 4.27 -0.27 24.53
C LEU A 53 3.87 -0.41 26.00
N ASN A 54 2.70 -0.97 26.27
CA ASN A 54 2.26 -1.23 27.64
C ASN A 54 3.22 -2.15 28.39
N ASN A 55 4.06 -2.98 27.75
CA ASN A 55 5.04 -3.81 28.45
C ASN A 55 6.13 -3.01 29.19
N ALA A 56 6.29 -1.72 28.88
CA ALA A 56 7.22 -0.84 29.58
C ALA A 56 6.63 -0.20 30.85
N LEU A 57 5.32 -0.33 31.09
CA LEU A 57 4.67 0.23 32.27
C LEU A 57 4.92 -0.66 33.50
N PRO A 58 4.98 -0.09 34.70
CA PRO A 58 5.08 -0.85 35.96
C PRO A 58 3.94 -1.87 36.14
N ASP A 59 4.20 -2.93 36.88
CA ASP A 59 3.19 -3.94 37.22
C ASP A 59 2.05 -3.37 38.08
N ASP A 60 2.33 -2.32 38.86
CA ASP A 60 1.37 -1.60 39.72
C ASP A 60 0.72 -0.39 39.03
N PHE A 61 0.77 -0.32 37.70
CA PHE A 61 0.13 0.76 36.94
C PHE A 61 -1.37 0.86 37.30
N PRO A 62 -1.87 2.06 37.67
CA PRO A 62 -3.18 2.20 38.32
C PRO A 62 -4.39 1.91 37.42
N ASN A 63 -4.19 1.85 36.09
CA ASN A 63 -5.25 1.58 35.13
C ASN A 63 -5.08 0.19 34.54
N GLN A 64 -6.20 -0.51 34.31
CA GLN A 64 -6.18 -1.78 33.58
C GLN A 64 -5.76 -1.53 32.12
N VAL A 65 -4.72 -2.23 31.68
CA VAL A 65 -4.16 -2.13 30.34
C VAL A 65 -3.80 -3.51 29.82
N GLU A 66 -3.97 -3.72 28.52
CA GLU A 66 -3.54 -4.95 27.87
C GLU A 66 -2.04 -4.91 27.58
N ARG A 67 -1.33 -5.94 28.03
CA ARG A 67 0.11 -6.13 27.81
C ARG A 67 0.32 -6.98 26.55
N GLY A 68 1.36 -6.65 25.79
CA GLY A 68 1.65 -7.29 24.50
C GLY A 68 2.31 -8.64 24.65
N THR A 69 1.97 -9.56 23.75
CA THR A 69 2.50 -10.91 23.65
C THR A 69 3.52 -11.05 22.52
N ALA A 70 4.15 -12.23 22.40
CA ALA A 70 4.96 -12.56 21.23
C ALA A 70 4.12 -12.59 19.93
N GLY A 71 2.83 -12.93 20.01
CA GLY A 71 1.90 -12.86 18.88
C GLY A 71 1.71 -11.43 18.41
N ASP A 72 1.52 -10.49 19.35
CA ASP A 72 1.42 -9.06 19.03
C ASP A 72 2.69 -8.55 18.33
N ALA A 73 3.88 -8.93 18.79
CA ALA A 73 5.13 -8.53 18.15
C ALA A 73 5.22 -9.00 16.69
N ARG A 74 4.80 -10.24 16.40
CA ARG A 74 4.78 -10.78 15.02
C ARG A 74 3.75 -10.10 14.15
N THR A 75 2.54 -9.90 14.68
CA THR A 75 1.47 -9.16 14.00
C THR A 75 1.92 -7.75 13.65
N HIS A 76 2.58 -7.05 14.58
CA HIS A 76 3.08 -5.69 14.37
C HIS A 76 4.13 -5.62 13.25
N LEU A 77 5.05 -6.58 13.19
CA LEU A 77 6.05 -6.69 12.12
C LEU A 77 5.40 -7.00 10.76
N ALA A 78 4.47 -7.95 10.73
CA ALA A 78 3.77 -8.35 9.50
C ALA A 78 2.95 -7.19 8.91
N LEU A 79 2.23 -6.45 9.76
CA LEU A 79 1.48 -5.25 9.36
C LEU A 79 2.42 -4.15 8.87
N GLY A 80 3.53 -3.91 9.57
CA GLY A 80 4.52 -2.91 9.15
C GLY A 80 5.12 -3.23 7.77
N GLU A 81 5.44 -4.49 7.50
CA GLU A 81 5.92 -4.92 6.18
C GLU A 81 4.84 -4.78 5.10
N ALA A 82 3.59 -5.13 5.40
CA ALA A 82 2.49 -4.97 4.45
C ALA A 82 2.25 -3.50 4.09
N ILE A 83 2.21 -2.61 5.10
CA ILE A 83 2.12 -1.15 4.91
C ILE A 83 3.28 -0.66 4.05
N ARG A 84 4.53 -1.06 4.38
CA ARG A 84 5.72 -0.70 3.60
C ARG A 84 5.58 -1.10 2.14
N ARG A 85 5.14 -2.33 1.85
CA ARG A 85 4.94 -2.83 0.48
C ARG A 85 3.87 -2.05 -0.27
N ILE A 86 2.72 -1.79 0.35
CA ILE A 86 1.63 -1.02 -0.27
C ILE A 86 2.12 0.39 -0.63
N VAL A 87 2.69 1.11 0.34
CA VAL A 87 3.21 2.47 0.12
C VAL A 87 4.30 2.50 -0.94
N SER A 88 5.18 1.49 -0.97
CA SER A 88 6.24 1.42 -1.99
C SER A 88 5.68 1.15 -3.39
N ASN A 89 4.65 0.30 -3.50
CA ASN A 89 4.03 -0.02 -4.80
C ASN A 89 3.28 1.19 -5.40
N GLU A 90 2.75 2.07 -4.55
CA GLU A 90 2.03 3.29 -4.96
C GLU A 90 2.95 4.52 -5.08
N ARG A 91 4.22 4.41 -4.67
CA ARG A 91 5.09 5.59 -4.61
C ARG A 91 5.35 6.18 -5.98
N GLY A 92 5.57 5.35 -6.99
CA GLY A 92 5.77 5.82 -8.37
C GLY A 92 4.58 6.60 -8.93
N SER A 93 3.34 6.22 -8.60
CA SER A 93 2.16 7.00 -9.01
C SER A 93 2.10 8.35 -8.29
N THR A 94 2.44 8.36 -6.99
CA THR A 94 2.50 9.59 -6.19
C THR A 94 3.58 10.55 -6.69
N ILE A 95 4.76 10.04 -7.07
CA ILE A 95 5.83 10.82 -7.69
C ILE A 95 5.33 11.45 -8.99
N ARG A 96 4.71 10.66 -9.87
CA ARG A 96 4.14 11.16 -11.14
C ARG A 96 3.12 12.26 -10.91
N ASP A 97 2.17 12.04 -10.00
CA ASP A 97 1.10 13.00 -9.73
C ASP A 97 1.67 14.30 -9.13
N ALA A 98 2.65 14.23 -8.23
CA ALA A 98 3.32 15.40 -7.70
C ALA A 98 3.98 16.25 -8.82
N LEU A 99 4.70 15.61 -9.75
CA LEU A 99 5.33 16.29 -10.88
C LEU A 99 4.29 16.92 -11.82
N LEU A 100 3.19 16.21 -12.12
CA LEU A 100 2.11 16.73 -12.96
C LEU A 100 1.36 17.90 -12.30
N LEU A 101 1.32 17.94 -10.97
CA LEU A 101 0.78 19.05 -10.18
C LEU A 101 1.78 20.20 -9.98
N GLY A 102 2.98 20.11 -10.56
CA GLY A 102 3.96 21.19 -10.60
C GLY A 102 5.02 21.17 -9.49
N ALA A 103 5.14 20.07 -8.73
CA ALA A 103 6.28 19.89 -7.84
C ALA A 103 7.57 19.75 -8.67
N THR A 104 8.68 20.28 -8.15
CA THR A 104 10.00 20.06 -8.77
C THR A 104 10.60 18.72 -8.34
N TRP A 105 11.54 18.20 -9.14
CA TRP A 105 12.29 17.00 -8.79
C TRP A 105 13.00 17.11 -7.44
N ASP A 106 13.59 18.27 -7.13
CA ASP A 106 14.21 18.52 -5.82
C ASP A 106 13.22 18.46 -4.66
N GLN A 107 12.00 19.00 -4.85
CA GLN A 107 10.96 18.93 -3.82
C GLN A 107 10.52 17.49 -3.56
N VAL A 108 10.39 16.68 -4.62
CA VAL A 108 10.05 15.27 -4.50
C VAL A 108 11.19 14.49 -3.82
N ALA A 109 12.43 14.69 -4.24
CA ALA A 109 13.61 14.05 -3.66
C ALA A 109 13.77 14.40 -2.17
N ALA A 110 13.58 15.68 -1.81
CA ALA A 110 13.60 16.13 -0.42
C ALA A 110 12.45 15.53 0.41
N ALA A 111 11.24 15.43 -0.14
CA ALA A 111 10.10 14.82 0.55
C ALA A 111 10.30 13.32 0.81
N LEU A 112 11.05 12.64 -0.07
CA LEU A 112 11.38 11.22 0.05
C LEU A 112 12.70 10.95 0.78
N ASP A 113 13.41 12.00 1.20
CA ASP A 113 14.74 11.93 1.81
C ASP A 113 15.73 11.07 0.99
N THR A 114 15.79 11.34 -0.32
CA THR A 114 16.61 10.59 -1.26
C THR A 114 17.19 11.49 -2.36
N THR A 115 18.00 10.91 -3.26
CA THR A 115 18.60 11.61 -4.40
C THR A 115 17.65 11.68 -5.59
N LEU A 116 17.83 12.69 -6.46
CA LEU A 116 17.08 12.81 -7.71
C LEU A 116 17.15 11.53 -8.56
N ASP A 117 18.35 10.95 -8.74
CA ASP A 117 18.54 9.71 -9.51
C ASP A 117 17.69 8.55 -8.98
N ALA A 118 17.60 8.41 -7.65
CA ALA A 118 16.79 7.38 -7.02
C ALA A 118 15.29 7.62 -7.25
N VAL A 119 14.82 8.87 -7.21
CA VAL A 119 13.41 9.20 -7.53
C VAL A 119 13.12 8.91 -9.01
N ALA A 120 14.04 9.28 -9.90
CA ALA A 120 13.89 9.04 -11.34
C ALA A 120 13.85 7.53 -11.66
N ASP A 121 14.72 6.73 -11.02
CA ASP A 121 14.72 5.28 -11.17
C ASP A 121 13.45 4.65 -10.62
N GLU A 122 12.96 5.10 -9.46
CA GLU A 122 11.71 4.61 -8.87
C GLU A 122 10.51 4.90 -9.78
N LEU A 123 10.43 6.11 -10.34
CA LEU A 123 9.37 6.46 -11.30
C LEU A 123 9.47 5.61 -12.58
N ARG A 124 10.67 5.37 -13.09
CA ARG A 124 10.92 4.54 -14.27
C ARG A 124 10.45 3.10 -14.06
N VAL A 125 10.89 2.46 -12.97
CA VAL A 125 10.53 1.07 -12.65
C VAL A 125 9.02 0.93 -12.49
N TRP A 126 8.37 1.88 -11.82
CA TRP A 126 6.92 1.90 -11.69
C TRP A 126 6.23 2.03 -13.06
N ALA A 127 6.68 2.95 -13.91
CA ALA A 127 6.07 3.17 -15.24
C ALA A 127 6.18 1.91 -16.13
N GLU A 128 7.31 1.22 -16.11
CA GLU A 128 7.52 -0.05 -16.82
C GLU A 128 6.58 -1.16 -16.30
N ALA A 129 6.41 -1.26 -14.99
CA ALA A 129 5.49 -2.22 -14.39
C ALA A 129 4.02 -1.93 -14.76
N GLN A 130 3.62 -0.65 -14.74
CA GLN A 130 2.25 -0.26 -15.10
C GLN A 130 1.95 -0.45 -16.59
N ARG A 131 2.93 -0.22 -17.46
CA ARG A 131 2.78 -0.54 -18.90
C ARG A 131 2.62 -2.04 -19.12
N THR A 132 3.47 -2.83 -18.47
CA THR A 132 3.39 -4.29 -18.53
C THR A 132 2.03 -4.80 -18.04
N LEU A 133 1.54 -4.26 -16.92
CA LEU A 133 0.23 -4.58 -16.38
C LEU A 133 -0.89 -4.25 -17.38
N ASN A 134 -0.84 -3.06 -17.98
CA ASN A 134 -1.83 -2.63 -18.98
C ASN A 134 -1.89 -3.59 -20.17
N HIS A 135 -0.74 -3.92 -20.76
CA HIS A 135 -0.66 -4.85 -21.89
C HIS A 135 -1.18 -6.25 -21.53
N ASN A 136 -0.80 -6.79 -20.36
CA ASN A 136 -1.27 -8.11 -19.91
C ASN A 136 -2.79 -8.15 -19.68
N LEU A 137 -3.35 -7.08 -19.11
CA LEU A 137 -4.77 -6.99 -18.85
C LEU A 137 -5.59 -6.78 -20.12
N LEU A 138 -5.10 -5.96 -21.06
CA LEU A 138 -5.73 -5.80 -22.38
C LEU A 138 -5.74 -7.10 -23.19
N ALA A 139 -4.67 -7.90 -23.11
CA ALA A 139 -4.60 -9.20 -23.76
C ALA A 139 -5.66 -10.19 -23.23
N THR A 140 -6.06 -10.03 -21.97
CA THR A 140 -7.06 -10.89 -21.32
C THR A 140 -8.48 -10.33 -21.44
N ASN A 141 -8.63 -9.01 -21.37
CA ASN A 141 -9.89 -8.29 -21.47
C ASN A 141 -9.66 -6.94 -22.19
N PRO A 142 -10.11 -6.80 -23.45
CA PRO A 142 -9.95 -5.57 -24.24
C PRO A 142 -10.60 -4.32 -23.66
N ASP A 143 -11.49 -4.44 -22.67
CA ASP A 143 -12.12 -3.30 -21.98
C ASP A 143 -11.38 -2.88 -20.71
N ASN A 144 -10.34 -3.62 -20.29
CA ASN A 144 -9.57 -3.27 -19.11
C ASN A 144 -8.66 -2.06 -19.40
N ARG A 145 -8.69 -1.05 -18.53
CA ARG A 145 -7.89 0.19 -18.65
C ARG A 145 -6.97 0.42 -17.46
N ILE A 146 -6.72 -0.62 -16.66
CA ILE A 146 -5.79 -0.56 -15.54
C ILE A 146 -4.35 -0.48 -16.06
N GLY A 147 -3.49 0.26 -15.36
CA GLY A 147 -2.10 0.51 -15.74
C GLY A 147 -1.94 1.69 -16.68
N LEU A 148 -0.71 1.92 -17.15
CA LEU A 148 -0.40 2.99 -18.11
C LEU A 148 -0.54 2.46 -19.54
N ASP A 149 -1.35 3.13 -20.35
CA ASP A 149 -1.31 2.93 -21.79
C ASP A 149 0.00 3.49 -22.39
N ASP A 150 0.25 3.23 -23.68
CA ASP A 150 1.49 3.64 -24.33
C ASP A 150 1.71 5.16 -24.33
N ALA A 151 0.64 5.96 -24.38
CA ALA A 151 0.73 7.41 -24.38
C ALA A 151 1.11 7.94 -22.98
N ALA A 152 0.44 7.46 -21.94
CA ALA A 152 0.71 7.83 -20.56
C ALA A 152 2.08 7.32 -20.07
N TYR A 153 2.50 6.13 -20.54
CA TYR A 153 3.87 5.65 -20.35
C TYR A 153 4.89 6.59 -21.02
N GLY A 154 4.68 6.96 -22.29
CA GLY A 154 5.57 7.87 -23.00
C GLY A 154 5.68 9.25 -22.34
N GLU A 155 4.59 9.78 -21.78
CA GLU A 155 4.61 11.01 -20.98
C GLU A 155 5.48 10.86 -19.72
N THR A 156 5.29 9.76 -19.00
CA THR A 156 6.02 9.49 -17.76
C THR A 156 7.51 9.31 -18.02
N MET A 157 7.88 8.63 -19.10
CA MET A 157 9.29 8.48 -19.50
C MET A 157 9.94 9.80 -19.93
N ARG A 158 9.16 10.76 -20.46
CA ARG A 158 9.66 12.11 -20.73
C ARG A 158 9.96 12.87 -19.44
N LEU A 159 9.15 12.71 -18.39
CA LEU A 159 9.46 13.26 -17.06
C LEU A 159 10.79 12.69 -16.54
N VAL A 160 10.97 11.36 -16.61
CA VAL A 160 12.20 10.68 -16.18
C VAL A 160 13.42 11.22 -16.94
N ALA A 161 13.31 11.39 -18.26
CA ALA A 161 14.41 11.92 -19.08
C ALA A 161 14.83 13.34 -18.64
N VAL A 162 13.86 14.22 -18.38
CA VAL A 162 14.13 15.58 -17.86
C VAL A 162 14.90 15.53 -16.54
N ALA A 163 14.57 14.58 -15.65
CA ALA A 163 15.28 14.42 -14.38
C ALA A 163 16.76 14.10 -14.59
N LEU A 164 17.04 13.12 -15.46
CA LEU A 164 18.39 12.64 -15.73
C LEU A 164 19.24 13.66 -16.48
N GLU A 165 18.64 14.50 -17.32
CA GLU A 165 19.33 15.62 -17.99
C GLU A 165 19.71 16.77 -17.02
N VAL A 166 18.99 16.92 -15.89
CA VAL A 166 19.28 17.95 -14.87
C VAL A 166 20.39 17.52 -13.91
N ALA A 167 20.71 16.23 -13.85
CA ALA A 167 21.75 15.67 -12.98
C ALA A 167 23.17 15.72 -13.58
N GLU A 168 23.31 16.00 -14.89
CA GLU A 168 24.59 16.18 -15.61
C GLU A 168 25.15 17.61 -15.50
#